data_AF-A0A497D0N9-F1
#
_entry.id   AF-A0A497D0N9-F1
#
_cell.length_a   1.000
_cell.length_b   1.000
_cell.length_c   1.000
_cell.angle_alpha   90.00
_cell.angle_beta   90.00
_cell.angle_gamma   90.00
#
_symmetry.space_group_name_H-M   'P 1'
#
loop_
_entity.id
_entity.type
_entity.pdbx_description
1 polymer ?
#
loop_
_entity_poly.entity_id
_entity_poly.type
_entity_poly.pdbx_seq_one_letter_code
_entity_poly.pdbx_strand_id
1 'polypeptide(L)'
;MKKMYILFIALLSTGTLFSQYTITYSGNCPQIGDAIHQTYFNHPVDPGPAGANQTWDFSTLMESENGIYQAVDPDGTPFSNDFPESNIAYTYSSSEDVYTYGQNSPSEALNNGVGFDEADMTVIHYSDPATLMIYPFSYTGTFTDTYYGEYTISGLLTHERGTINAVADAWGSITTPLQSYNDVLRVKIDRVVVDSMWIGSLFISTVTVNYTDYSWFAPDIRIPVLCITMSESQGVYDTTGYYIASPQQINETTDRLAFLNIYPNPARDHISITFKAKYGDQVSISIIDMSGKELFRQDNNILSTGIQNIPLSLKEFHNGLYLVKISDGTKVKSTKLVIR
;
A
#
# COMPACT_ATOMS: atom_id res chain seq x y z
N MET A 1 30.55 42.35 64.04
CA MET A 1 30.58 41.29 63.00
C MET A 1 29.19 40.69 62.88
N LYS A 2 28.40 41.11 61.87
CA LYS A 2 27.03 40.62 61.64
C LYS A 2 27.10 39.36 60.76
N LYS A 3 26.66 38.21 61.27
CA LYS A 3 26.56 36.97 60.50
C LYS A 3 25.24 36.99 59.72
N MET A 4 25.35 36.98 58.39
CA MET A 4 24.21 36.94 57.47
C MET A 4 24.02 35.47 57.06
N TYR A 5 22.92 34.85 57.48
CA TYR A 5 22.55 33.51 57.06
C TYR A 5 21.75 33.63 55.75
N ILE A 6 22.34 33.20 54.64
CA ILE A 6 21.65 33.06 53.35
C ILE A 6 20.93 31.71 53.39
N LEU A 7 19.60 31.76 53.45
CA LEU A 7 18.73 30.59 53.33
C LEU A 7 18.59 30.27 51.83
N PHE A 8 19.25 29.20 51.37
CA PHE A 8 19.09 28.69 50.01
C PHE A 8 17.83 27.83 49.96
N ILE A 9 16.71 28.39 49.49
CA ILE A 9 15.51 27.60 49.17
C ILE A 9 15.72 27.03 47.76
N ALA A 10 16.14 25.77 47.70
CA ALA A 10 16.10 24.99 46.48
C ALA A 10 14.65 24.54 46.25
N LEU A 11 13.92 25.25 45.40
CA LEU A 11 12.66 24.75 44.85
C LEU A 11 13.00 23.57 43.91
N LEU A 12 12.89 22.33 44.41
CA LEU A 12 12.81 21.16 43.52
C LEU A 12 11.45 21.20 42.82
N SER A 13 11.40 21.80 41.64
CA SER A 13 10.31 21.56 40.70
C SER A 13 10.43 20.12 40.21
N THR A 14 9.73 19.19 40.84
CA THR A 14 9.47 17.85 40.28
C THR A 14 8.43 18.00 39.18
N GLY A 15 8.81 18.67 38.09
CA GLY A 15 8.10 18.55 36.84
C GLY A 15 8.29 17.10 36.38
N THR A 16 7.20 16.36 36.20
CA THR A 16 7.24 15.12 35.45
C THR A 16 7.72 15.47 34.04
N LEU A 17 9.01 15.23 33.78
CA LEU A 17 9.53 15.24 32.42
C LEU A 17 8.89 14.04 31.73
N PHE A 18 7.80 14.27 31.00
CA PHE A 18 7.32 13.28 30.04
C PHE A 18 8.41 13.15 28.99
N SER A 19 9.12 12.03 29.01
CA SER A 19 10.06 11.70 27.94
C SER A 19 9.26 11.59 26.66
N GLN A 20 9.59 12.41 25.66
CA GLN A 20 8.99 12.31 24.34
C GLN A 20 9.33 10.93 23.76
N TYR A 21 8.33 10.27 23.18
CA TYR A 21 8.53 8.96 22.59
C TYR A 21 9.60 9.01 21.50
N THR A 22 10.41 7.96 21.45
CA THR A 22 11.46 7.77 20.47
C THR A 22 11.19 6.47 19.75
N ILE A 23 11.08 6.54 18.43
CA ILE A 23 10.95 5.37 17.58
C ILE A 23 12.26 4.59 17.68
N THR A 24 12.17 3.30 18.01
CA THR A 24 13.34 2.44 18.16
C THR A 24 13.24 1.22 17.25
N TYR A 25 14.38 0.67 16.86
CA TYR A 25 14.43 -0.57 16.10
C TYR A 25 13.67 -1.71 16.80
N SER A 26 13.95 -1.91 18.10
CA SER A 26 13.33 -3.00 18.87
C SER A 26 11.83 -2.84 19.10
N GLY A 27 11.29 -1.62 19.08
CA GLY A 27 9.87 -1.34 19.31
C GLY A 27 9.05 -1.16 18.04
N ASN A 28 9.65 -0.64 16.96
CA ASN A 28 8.93 -0.17 15.77
C ASN A 28 9.51 -0.65 14.43
N CYS A 29 10.40 -1.63 14.44
CA CYS A 29 10.82 -2.30 13.22
C CYS A 29 10.08 -3.64 13.10
N PRO A 30 9.45 -3.94 11.95
CA PRO A 30 8.87 -5.25 11.68
C PRO A 30 9.91 -6.37 11.75
N GLN A 31 9.46 -7.55 12.17
CA GLN A 31 10.26 -8.77 12.27
C GLN A 31 9.61 -9.88 11.45
N ILE A 32 10.42 -10.79 10.91
CA ILE A 32 9.91 -11.98 10.22
C ILE A 32 8.92 -12.72 11.11
N GLY A 33 7.75 -13.04 10.56
CA GLY A 33 6.62 -13.66 11.25
C GLY A 33 5.58 -12.69 11.78
N ASP A 34 5.83 -11.37 11.77
CA ASP A 34 4.81 -10.38 12.08
C ASP A 34 3.69 -10.43 11.03
N ALA A 35 2.45 -10.53 11.52
CA ALA A 35 1.24 -10.47 10.71
C ALA A 35 0.34 -9.37 11.27
N ILE A 36 0.22 -8.27 10.53
CA ILE A 36 -0.42 -7.05 11.01
C ILE A 36 -1.68 -6.83 10.21
N HIS A 37 -2.80 -6.90 10.92
CA HIS A 37 -4.12 -6.63 10.38
C HIS A 37 -4.25 -5.13 10.12
N GLN A 38 -4.69 -4.75 8.93
CA GLN A 38 -4.86 -3.37 8.51
C GLN A 38 -6.23 -3.16 7.88
N THR A 39 -6.81 -1.99 8.15
CA THR A 39 -7.98 -1.47 7.45
C THR A 39 -7.57 -0.26 6.65
N TYR A 40 -7.91 -0.27 5.37
CA TYR A 40 -7.59 0.76 4.41
C TYR A 40 -8.77 1.71 4.22
N PHE A 41 -8.45 2.92 3.76
CA PHE A 41 -9.41 3.92 3.30
C PHE A 41 -8.81 4.70 2.13
N ASN A 42 -9.67 5.26 1.29
CA ASN A 42 -9.31 5.95 0.06
C ASN A 42 -10.13 7.24 -0.14
N HIS A 43 -10.29 8.01 0.93
CA HIS A 43 -10.96 9.30 0.90
C HIS A 43 -10.08 10.39 1.51
N PRO A 44 -10.31 11.67 1.18
CA PRO A 44 -9.58 12.78 1.79
C PRO A 44 -9.69 12.78 3.33
N VAL A 45 -8.57 13.04 4.00
CA VAL A 45 -8.46 13.14 5.46
C VAL A 45 -7.47 14.27 5.79
N ASP A 46 -7.82 15.14 6.73
CA ASP A 46 -6.91 16.16 7.26
C ASP A 46 -5.98 15.52 8.32
N PRO A 47 -4.65 15.50 8.12
CA PRO A 47 -3.70 14.92 9.08
C PRO A 47 -3.55 15.77 10.36
N GLY A 48 -4.13 16.98 10.39
CA GLY A 48 -4.09 17.88 11.52
C GLY A 48 -2.76 18.61 11.70
N PRO A 49 -2.70 19.57 12.64
CA PRO A 49 -1.54 20.42 12.85
C PRO A 49 -0.30 19.65 13.34
N ALA A 50 0.87 20.24 13.10
CA ALA A 50 2.15 19.79 13.62
C ALA A 50 2.41 20.35 15.04
N GLY A 51 3.45 19.85 15.71
CA GLY A 51 3.93 20.38 16.99
C GLY A 51 3.73 19.45 18.19
N ALA A 52 3.97 20.00 19.38
CA ALA A 52 3.91 19.26 20.63
C ALA A 52 2.48 19.11 21.15
N ASN A 53 2.22 18.04 21.91
CA ASN A 53 0.96 17.77 22.62
C ASN A 53 -0.30 17.83 21.73
N GLN A 54 -0.22 17.28 20.52
CA GLN A 54 -1.38 17.22 19.64
C GLN A 54 -2.37 16.14 20.07
N THR A 55 -3.64 16.34 19.73
CA THR A 55 -4.68 15.33 19.87
C THR A 55 -5.35 15.16 18.53
N TRP A 56 -5.13 14.00 17.91
CA TRP A 56 -5.76 13.65 16.63
C TRP A 56 -6.93 12.69 16.87
N ASP A 57 -8.07 12.97 16.26
CA ASP A 57 -9.26 12.12 16.33
C ASP A 57 -9.65 11.67 14.92
N PHE A 58 -9.40 10.39 14.66
CA PHE A 58 -9.72 9.65 13.45
C PHE A 58 -10.70 8.52 13.74
N SER A 59 -11.46 8.59 14.84
CA SER A 59 -12.43 7.56 15.25
C SER A 59 -13.53 7.28 14.22
N THR A 60 -13.74 8.21 13.29
CA THR A 60 -14.79 8.15 12.25
C THR A 60 -14.28 7.76 10.88
N LEU A 61 -13.01 7.31 10.74
CA LEU A 61 -12.50 6.80 9.47
C LEU A 61 -13.36 5.63 8.99
N MET A 62 -13.78 5.70 7.72
CA MET A 62 -14.63 4.69 7.11
C MET A 62 -13.77 3.61 6.46
N GLU A 63 -14.08 2.35 6.74
CA GLU A 63 -13.40 1.21 6.16
C GLU A 63 -13.70 1.08 4.66
N SER A 64 -12.67 0.85 3.84
CA SER A 64 -12.83 0.45 2.43
C SER A 64 -12.47 -1.00 2.19
N GLU A 65 -11.36 -1.46 2.79
CA GLU A 65 -10.82 -2.80 2.59
C GLU A 65 -10.04 -3.25 3.82
N ASN A 66 -9.99 -4.55 4.06
CA ASN A 66 -9.20 -5.16 5.13
C ASN A 66 -8.20 -6.16 4.54
N GLY A 67 -7.04 -6.27 5.17
CA GLY A 67 -6.12 -7.37 4.89
C GLY A 67 -4.94 -7.41 5.84
N ILE A 68 -4.00 -8.30 5.53
CA ILE A 68 -2.93 -8.65 6.44
C ILE A 68 -1.60 -8.34 5.76
N TYR A 69 -0.86 -7.41 6.35
CA TYR A 69 0.52 -7.14 6.00
C TYR A 69 1.43 -8.12 6.74
N GLN A 70 2.22 -8.88 5.99
CA GLN A 70 3.04 -9.96 6.51
C GLN A 70 4.51 -9.69 6.26
N ALA A 71 5.30 -9.78 7.32
CA ALA A 71 6.76 -9.86 7.23
C ALA A 71 7.16 -11.33 7.12
N VAL A 72 7.81 -11.69 6.01
CA VAL A 72 8.22 -13.06 5.69
C VAL A 72 9.74 -13.12 5.49
N ASP A 73 10.26 -14.34 5.54
CA ASP A 73 11.67 -14.62 5.25
C ASP A 73 11.93 -14.45 3.75
N PRO A 74 12.88 -13.59 3.32
CA PRO A 74 13.24 -13.43 1.90
C PRO A 74 13.60 -14.75 1.22
N ASP A 75 14.23 -15.70 1.91
CA ASP A 75 14.65 -16.97 1.31
C ASP A 75 13.45 -17.83 0.88
N GLY A 76 12.28 -17.58 1.45
CA GLY A 76 11.04 -18.28 1.13
C GLY A 76 10.26 -17.71 -0.05
N THR A 77 10.71 -16.61 -0.65
CA THR A 77 9.96 -15.90 -1.69
C THR A 77 10.45 -16.24 -3.12
N PRO A 78 9.64 -15.97 -4.15
CA PRO A 78 10.03 -16.21 -5.55
C PRO A 78 11.27 -15.43 -6.03
N PHE A 79 11.57 -14.28 -5.41
CA PHE A 79 12.65 -13.37 -5.84
C PHE A 79 13.87 -13.35 -4.89
N SER A 80 14.02 -14.36 -4.04
CA SER A 80 15.14 -14.47 -3.09
C SER A 80 16.52 -14.24 -3.74
N ASN A 81 16.74 -14.79 -4.95
CA ASN A 81 18.00 -14.65 -5.68
C ASN A 81 18.25 -13.24 -6.23
N ASP A 82 17.21 -12.45 -6.42
CA ASP A 82 17.31 -11.08 -6.96
C ASP A 82 17.63 -10.06 -5.85
N PHE A 83 17.38 -10.40 -4.59
CA PHE A 83 17.56 -9.53 -3.42
C PHE A 83 18.44 -10.17 -2.33
N PRO A 84 19.67 -10.67 -2.63
CA PRO A 84 20.49 -11.42 -1.69
C PRO A 84 20.94 -10.63 -0.44
N GLU A 85 20.89 -9.30 -0.49
CA GLU A 85 21.22 -8.39 0.62
C GLU A 85 20.05 -8.16 1.59
N SER A 86 18.84 -8.55 1.20
CA SER A 86 17.63 -8.32 1.99
C SER A 86 17.53 -9.33 3.13
N ASN A 87 17.06 -8.85 4.29
CA ASN A 87 16.90 -9.68 5.49
C ASN A 87 15.45 -9.77 5.98
N ILE A 88 14.53 -9.16 5.25
CA ILE A 88 13.08 -9.22 5.45
C ILE A 88 12.39 -8.99 4.11
N ALA A 89 11.27 -9.65 3.88
CA ALA A 89 10.39 -9.36 2.77
C ALA A 89 8.98 -9.11 3.31
N TYR A 90 8.20 -8.34 2.56
CA TYR A 90 6.84 -7.99 2.93
C TYR A 90 5.88 -8.37 1.82
N THR A 91 4.78 -9.01 2.18
CA THR A 91 3.69 -9.33 1.27
C THR A 91 2.35 -9.02 1.93
N TYR A 92 1.30 -8.98 1.12
CA TYR A 92 -0.04 -8.66 1.60
C TYR A 92 -0.98 -9.80 1.23
N SER A 93 -1.78 -10.26 2.20
CA SER A 93 -2.55 -11.50 2.06
C SER A 93 -3.60 -11.48 0.93
N SER A 94 -4.00 -10.31 0.44
CA SER A 94 -4.89 -10.21 -0.73
C SER A 94 -4.14 -10.04 -2.06
N SER A 95 -2.82 -9.86 -2.02
CA SER A 95 -1.91 -9.75 -3.16
C SER A 95 -0.62 -10.55 -2.92
N GLU A 96 -0.74 -11.88 -2.86
CA GLU A 96 0.39 -12.83 -2.70
C GLU A 96 1.39 -12.80 -3.88
N ASP A 97 1.10 -11.99 -4.90
CA ASP A 97 1.89 -11.82 -6.11
C ASP A 97 2.84 -10.61 -6.01
N VAL A 98 2.89 -9.87 -4.89
CA VAL A 98 3.80 -8.72 -4.71
C VAL A 98 4.63 -8.88 -3.44
N TYR A 99 5.94 -8.67 -3.57
CA TYR A 99 6.91 -8.76 -2.49
C TYR A 99 7.80 -7.52 -2.46
N THR A 100 7.79 -6.77 -1.36
CA THR A 100 8.75 -5.69 -1.11
C THR A 100 9.90 -6.22 -0.27
N TYR A 101 11.14 -5.98 -0.68
CA TYR A 101 12.33 -6.49 -0.02
C TYR A 101 13.02 -5.40 0.78
N GLY A 102 13.38 -5.70 2.02
CA GLY A 102 13.98 -4.74 2.93
C GLY A 102 15.27 -5.24 3.58
N GLN A 103 16.04 -4.27 4.05
CA GLN A 103 17.23 -4.50 4.86
C GLN A 103 17.12 -3.69 6.15
N ASN A 104 16.75 -4.37 7.23
CA ASN A 104 16.53 -3.77 8.53
C ASN A 104 17.74 -3.97 9.44
N SER A 105 18.16 -2.92 10.14
CA SER A 105 19.26 -2.93 11.09
C SER A 105 18.94 -2.05 12.31
N PRO A 106 19.70 -2.16 13.41
CA PRO A 106 19.49 -1.30 14.58
C PRO A 106 19.60 0.21 14.30
N SER A 107 20.17 0.63 13.17
CA SER A 107 20.30 2.04 12.76
C SER A 107 19.28 2.51 11.72
N GLU A 108 18.72 1.61 10.92
CA GLU A 108 17.82 1.99 9.81
C GLU A 108 17.01 0.81 9.25
N ALA A 109 15.92 1.14 8.57
CA ALA A 109 15.16 0.24 7.71
C ALA A 109 15.22 0.75 6.27
N LEU A 110 15.66 -0.11 5.36
CA LEU A 110 15.79 0.18 3.93
C LEU A 110 14.79 -0.62 3.10
N ASN A 111 14.41 -0.10 1.94
CA ASN A 111 13.72 -0.80 0.86
C ASN A 111 14.70 -1.02 -0.29
N ASN A 112 14.99 -2.28 -0.60
CA ASN A 112 15.88 -2.69 -1.68
C ASN A 112 15.14 -2.87 -3.02
N GLY A 113 13.81 -2.92 -3.00
CA GLY A 113 12.98 -2.95 -4.19
C GLY A 113 11.78 -3.88 -4.06
N VAL A 114 11.19 -4.22 -5.21
CA VAL A 114 9.91 -4.93 -5.31
C VAL A 114 9.97 -6.01 -6.39
N GLY A 115 9.43 -7.19 -6.09
CA GLY A 115 9.17 -8.25 -7.06
C GLY A 115 7.68 -8.47 -7.27
N PHE A 116 7.27 -8.65 -8.52
CA PHE A 116 5.90 -8.93 -8.95
C PHE A 116 5.84 -10.33 -9.57
N ASP A 117 5.23 -11.28 -8.87
CA ASP A 117 5.00 -12.67 -9.28
C ASP A 117 3.69 -12.79 -10.08
N GLU A 118 3.61 -12.03 -11.18
CA GLU A 118 2.51 -12.10 -12.13
C GLU A 118 2.92 -12.93 -13.37
N ALA A 119 2.03 -13.02 -14.37
CA ALA A 119 2.28 -13.80 -15.60
C ALA A 119 3.60 -13.42 -16.30
N ASP A 120 4.02 -12.16 -16.17
CA ASP A 120 5.35 -11.68 -16.54
C ASP A 120 6.06 -11.20 -15.26
N MET A 121 6.90 -12.07 -14.68
CA MET A 121 7.66 -11.74 -13.48
C MET A 121 8.50 -10.48 -13.70
N THR A 122 8.29 -9.47 -12.87
CA THR A 122 9.00 -8.19 -12.96
C THR A 122 9.73 -7.92 -11.66
N VAL A 123 11.00 -7.53 -11.76
CA VAL A 123 11.83 -7.16 -10.60
C VAL A 123 12.26 -5.72 -10.76
N ILE A 124 11.99 -4.93 -9.73
CA ILE A 124 12.50 -3.58 -9.53
C ILE A 124 13.54 -3.70 -8.41
N HIS A 125 14.82 -3.76 -8.77
CA HIS A 125 15.93 -3.76 -7.80
C HIS A 125 16.50 -2.34 -7.73
N TYR A 126 16.53 -1.76 -6.55
CA TYR A 126 17.10 -0.44 -6.34
C TYR A 126 18.61 -0.55 -6.19
N SER A 127 19.35 0.09 -7.11
CA SER A 127 20.81 0.15 -6.98
C SER A 127 21.26 1.08 -5.85
N ASP A 128 20.37 2.00 -5.47
CA ASP A 128 20.47 2.87 -4.31
C ASP A 128 19.18 2.69 -3.50
N PRO A 129 19.18 1.88 -2.42
CA PRO A 129 17.99 1.55 -1.63
C PRO A 129 17.33 2.77 -0.99
N ALA A 130 16.01 2.75 -0.86
CA ALA A 130 15.27 3.84 -0.22
C ALA A 130 15.25 3.69 1.30
N THR A 131 15.65 4.73 2.03
CA THR A 131 15.56 4.78 3.49
C THR A 131 14.11 4.96 3.94
N LEU A 132 13.54 3.95 4.61
CA LEU A 132 12.18 3.98 5.14
C LEU A 132 12.12 4.62 6.53
N MET A 133 13.12 4.36 7.37
CA MET A 133 13.20 4.85 8.74
C MET A 133 14.65 4.81 9.23
N ILE A 134 15.03 5.77 10.09
CA ILE A 134 16.27 5.68 10.87
C ILE A 134 15.94 5.39 12.32
N TYR A 135 16.84 4.73 13.04
CA TYR A 135 16.66 4.37 14.44
C TYR A 135 17.90 4.78 15.26
N PRO A 136 17.71 5.32 16.48
CA PRO A 136 16.46 5.84 17.01
C PRO A 136 16.01 7.14 16.28
N PHE A 137 14.70 7.42 16.27
CA PHE A 137 14.15 8.66 15.71
C PHE A 137 13.22 9.36 16.72
N SER A 138 13.48 10.64 16.97
CA SER A 138 12.79 11.42 18.00
C SER A 138 12.23 12.72 17.40
N TYR A 139 11.31 13.37 18.11
CA TYR A 139 10.71 14.65 17.71
C TYR A 139 11.76 15.68 17.29
N THR A 140 11.46 16.45 16.23
CA THR A 140 12.36 17.35 15.50
C THR A 140 13.53 16.70 14.75
N GLY A 141 13.71 15.38 14.86
CA GLY A 141 14.63 14.62 14.03
C GLY A 141 14.26 14.70 12.56
N THR A 142 15.28 14.67 11.71
CA THR A 142 15.13 14.73 10.25
C THR A 142 16.10 13.76 9.59
N PHE A 143 15.69 13.22 8.44
CA PHE A 143 16.62 12.57 7.50
C PHE A 143 16.18 12.85 6.07
N THR A 144 17.13 12.74 5.16
CA THR A 144 16.90 12.90 3.72
C THR A 144 17.58 11.78 2.99
N ASP A 145 16.99 11.37 1.87
CA ASP A 145 17.53 10.29 1.06
C ASP A 145 17.20 10.51 -0.42
N THR A 146 18.01 9.90 -1.28
CA THR A 146 17.69 9.72 -2.70
C THR A 146 17.80 8.25 -3.03
N TYR A 147 16.92 7.73 -3.87
CA TYR A 147 16.98 6.35 -4.30
C TYR A 147 16.85 6.23 -5.82
N TYR A 148 17.30 5.11 -6.36
CA TYR A 148 17.30 4.86 -7.80
C TYR A 148 17.02 3.40 -8.13
N GLY A 149 16.10 3.19 -9.06
CA GLY A 149 15.80 1.92 -9.69
C GLY A 149 15.93 1.98 -11.20
N GLU A 150 16.39 0.87 -11.79
CA GLU A 150 16.38 0.66 -13.23
C GLU A 150 15.83 -0.73 -13.52
N TYR A 151 14.79 -0.79 -14.35
CA TYR A 151 14.11 -2.03 -14.68
C TYR A 151 13.48 -1.95 -16.06
N THR A 152 13.12 -3.10 -16.61
CA THR A 152 12.41 -3.18 -17.89
C THR A 152 11.00 -3.69 -17.66
N ILE A 153 9.99 -2.92 -18.08
CA ILE A 153 8.58 -3.31 -18.00
C ILE A 153 7.95 -3.22 -19.38
N SER A 154 7.32 -4.31 -19.84
CA SER A 154 6.73 -4.38 -21.19
C SER A 154 7.71 -4.02 -22.33
N GLY A 155 9.00 -4.30 -22.16
CA GLY A 155 10.06 -3.98 -23.12
C GLY A 155 10.50 -2.50 -23.13
N LEU A 156 9.99 -1.68 -22.21
CA LEU A 156 10.43 -0.30 -21.99
C LEU A 156 11.43 -0.27 -20.85
N LEU A 157 12.60 0.33 -21.10
CA LEU A 157 13.55 0.64 -20.04
C LEU A 157 12.96 1.78 -19.21
N THR A 158 12.88 1.58 -17.90
CA THR A 158 12.37 2.54 -16.94
C THR A 158 13.47 2.92 -15.97
N HIS A 159 13.60 4.23 -15.72
CA HIS A 159 14.41 4.77 -14.63
C HIS A 159 13.49 5.45 -13.63
N GLU A 160 13.53 4.96 -12.40
CA GLU A 160 12.79 5.48 -11.25
C GLU A 160 13.78 6.20 -10.33
N ARG A 161 13.47 7.44 -9.98
CA ARG A 161 14.28 8.27 -9.09
C ARG A 161 13.40 8.85 -8.00
N GLY A 162 13.83 8.69 -6.76
CA GLY A 162 13.12 9.27 -5.64
C GLY A 162 13.96 10.24 -4.83
N THR A 163 13.30 11.21 -4.23
CA THR A 163 13.85 12.02 -3.14
C THR A 163 12.93 11.88 -1.93
N ILE A 164 13.49 11.80 -0.73
CA ILE A 164 12.78 11.62 0.54
C ILE A 164 13.25 12.72 1.49
N ASN A 165 12.30 13.43 2.11
CA ASN A 165 12.56 14.39 3.17
C ASN A 165 11.64 14.06 4.35
N ALA A 166 12.20 13.49 5.40
CA ALA A 166 11.46 13.05 6.58
C ALA A 166 11.71 13.97 7.77
N VAL A 167 10.65 14.26 8.52
CA VAL A 167 10.69 15.02 9.78
C VAL A 167 9.71 14.44 10.79
N ALA A 168 10.18 14.23 12.03
CA ALA A 168 9.30 13.97 13.16
C ALA A 168 8.65 15.28 13.62
N ASP A 169 7.55 15.66 12.99
CA ASP A 169 6.98 17.02 13.04
C ASP A 169 5.99 17.24 14.18
N ALA A 170 5.51 16.17 14.82
CA ALA A 170 4.53 16.28 15.90
C ALA A 170 4.60 15.11 16.88
N TRP A 171 4.10 15.33 18.09
CA TRP A 171 3.86 14.26 19.07
C TRP A 171 2.62 14.52 19.89
N GLY A 172 1.98 13.46 20.39
CA GLY A 172 0.75 13.57 21.16
C GLY A 172 -0.03 12.26 21.27
N SER A 173 -1.35 12.34 21.20
CA SER A 173 -2.26 11.19 21.27
C SER A 173 -3.11 11.09 20.00
N ILE A 174 -3.40 9.88 19.56
CA ILE A 174 -4.23 9.60 18.38
C ILE A 174 -5.37 8.65 18.76
N THR A 175 -6.59 8.95 18.33
CA THR A 175 -7.72 8.02 18.40
C THR A 175 -8.04 7.50 17.02
N THR A 176 -7.98 6.19 16.83
CA THR A 176 -8.40 5.48 15.61
C THR A 176 -9.80 4.90 15.81
N PRO A 177 -10.47 4.35 14.78
CA PRO A 177 -11.78 3.70 14.95
C PRO A 177 -11.78 2.56 15.97
N LEU A 178 -10.62 1.96 16.24
CA LEU A 178 -10.47 0.84 17.16
C LEU A 178 -10.09 1.25 18.57
N GLN A 179 -9.08 2.09 18.71
CA GLN A 179 -8.56 2.48 20.02
C GLN A 179 -7.78 3.80 19.97
N SER A 180 -7.55 4.34 21.16
CA SER A 180 -6.65 5.47 21.39
C SER A 180 -5.25 5.00 21.76
N TYR A 181 -4.26 5.68 21.18
CA TYR A 181 -2.84 5.51 21.49
C TYR A 181 -2.30 6.82 22.07
N ASN A 182 -1.53 6.71 23.15
CA ASN A 182 -0.84 7.83 23.77
C ASN A 182 0.64 7.80 23.40
N ASP A 183 1.34 8.90 23.66
CA ASP A 183 2.79 9.04 23.45
C ASP A 183 3.22 8.67 22.02
N VAL A 184 2.45 9.13 21.04
CA VAL A 184 2.66 8.85 19.63
C VAL A 184 3.54 9.93 18.99
N LEU A 185 4.48 9.50 18.16
CA LEU A 185 5.30 10.38 17.32
C LEU A 185 4.79 10.35 15.88
N ARG A 186 4.51 11.52 15.29
CA ARG A 186 4.17 11.63 13.87
C ARG A 186 5.44 11.91 13.07
N VAL A 187 5.67 11.10 12.04
CA VAL A 187 6.69 11.32 11.02
C VAL A 187 5.99 11.76 9.74
N LYS A 188 6.33 12.95 9.27
CA LYS A 188 5.92 13.48 7.96
C LYS A 188 7.04 13.23 6.97
N ILE A 189 6.72 12.65 5.82
CA ILE A 189 7.67 12.42 4.73
C ILE A 189 7.15 13.09 3.46
N ASP A 190 7.92 14.02 2.90
CA ASP A 190 7.69 14.52 1.55
C ASP A 190 8.58 13.76 0.57
N ARG A 191 7.97 13.14 -0.44
CA ARG A 191 8.68 12.40 -1.48
C ARG A 191 8.38 12.95 -2.85
N VAL A 192 9.38 12.98 -3.72
CA VAL A 192 9.19 13.23 -5.15
C VAL A 192 9.73 12.03 -5.90
N VAL A 193 8.85 11.38 -6.66
CA VAL A 193 9.19 10.22 -7.50
C VAL A 193 9.11 10.64 -8.96
N VAL A 194 10.15 10.32 -9.72
CA VAL A 194 10.25 10.61 -11.15
C VAL A 194 10.50 9.31 -11.88
N ASP A 195 9.48 8.88 -12.63
CA ASP A 195 9.60 7.75 -13.54
C ASP A 195 9.74 8.24 -14.96
N SER A 196 10.53 7.50 -15.72
CA SER A 196 10.84 7.87 -17.08
C SER A 196 11.03 6.61 -17.91
N MET A 197 10.56 6.65 -19.15
CA MET A 197 10.48 5.46 -20.02
C MET A 197 11.21 5.69 -21.34
N TRP A 198 11.89 4.64 -21.81
CA TRP A 198 12.64 4.63 -23.07
C TRP A 198 12.38 3.36 -23.87
N ILE A 199 12.47 3.50 -25.20
CA ILE A 199 12.59 2.37 -26.13
C ILE A 199 13.93 2.46 -26.86
N GLY A 200 14.87 1.58 -26.50
CA GLY A 200 16.27 1.76 -26.89
C GLY A 200 16.80 3.11 -26.42
N SER A 201 17.26 3.95 -27.34
CA SER A 201 17.73 5.31 -27.04
C SER A 201 16.66 6.40 -27.17
N LEU A 202 15.41 6.05 -27.51
CA LEU A 202 14.33 7.02 -27.70
C LEU A 202 13.59 7.24 -26.37
N PHE A 203 13.57 8.49 -25.89
CA PHE A 203 12.75 8.92 -24.76
C PHE A 203 11.27 8.92 -25.14
N ILE A 204 10.44 8.30 -24.29
CA ILE A 204 8.99 8.19 -24.49
C ILE A 204 8.24 9.21 -23.64
N SER A 205 8.45 9.19 -22.33
CA SER A 205 7.75 10.06 -21.39
C SER A 205 8.44 10.10 -20.04
N THR A 206 8.05 11.09 -19.24
CA THR A 206 8.35 11.13 -17.81
C THR A 206 7.09 11.51 -17.06
N VAL A 207 6.92 10.94 -15.87
CA VAL A 207 5.89 11.31 -14.91
C VAL A 207 6.58 11.67 -13.60
N THR A 208 6.08 12.71 -12.95
CA THR A 208 6.51 13.11 -11.62
C THR A 208 5.31 13.02 -10.70
N VAL A 209 5.48 12.34 -9.58
CA VAL A 209 4.47 12.20 -8.54
C VAL A 209 5.04 12.74 -7.24
N ASN A 210 4.33 13.68 -6.63
CA ASN A 210 4.64 14.20 -5.31
C ASN A 210 3.82 13.42 -4.29
N TYR A 211 4.44 12.98 -3.20
CA TYR A 211 3.78 12.34 -2.08
C TYR A 211 4.05 13.13 -0.79
N THR A 212 3.04 13.18 0.07
CA THR A 212 3.20 13.56 1.47
C THR A 212 2.59 12.45 2.33
N ASP A 213 3.42 11.78 3.10
CA ASP A 213 3.02 10.73 4.02
C ASP A 213 3.02 11.26 5.45
N TYR A 214 2.00 10.91 6.23
CA TYR A 214 1.91 11.13 7.66
C TYR A 214 1.76 9.79 8.35
N SER A 215 2.75 9.40 9.15
CA SER A 215 2.77 8.12 9.86
C SER A 215 2.84 8.34 11.37
N TRP A 216 1.91 7.75 12.10
CA TRP A 216 1.83 7.84 13.57
C TRP A 216 2.41 6.58 14.21
N PHE A 217 3.55 6.71 14.89
CA PHE A 217 4.22 5.60 15.58
C PHE A 217 3.90 5.63 17.07
N ALA A 218 3.31 4.54 17.56
CA ALA A 218 3.04 4.35 18.98
C ALA A 218 4.11 3.45 19.65
N PRO A 219 4.25 3.51 20.98
CA PRO A 219 5.16 2.65 21.73
C PRO A 219 4.94 1.17 21.48
N ASP A 220 6.03 0.46 21.16
CA ASP A 220 6.09 -1.01 21.02
C ASP A 220 5.11 -1.60 20.00
N ILE A 221 4.74 -0.82 18.98
CA ILE A 221 3.96 -1.27 17.83
C ILE A 221 4.86 -1.25 16.58
N ARG A 222 4.95 -2.42 15.93
CA ARG A 222 5.88 -2.73 14.84
C ARG A 222 5.78 -1.82 13.62
N ILE A 223 4.61 -1.24 13.37
CA ILE A 223 4.33 -0.33 12.25
C ILE A 223 3.53 0.89 12.76
N PRO A 224 3.37 1.95 11.95
CA PRO A 224 2.45 3.04 12.27
C PRO A 224 1.03 2.57 12.59
N VAL A 225 0.43 3.14 13.63
CA VAL A 225 -0.98 2.85 14.00
C VAL A 225 -1.97 3.47 13.02
N LEU A 226 -1.55 4.52 12.32
CA LEU A 226 -2.22 5.16 11.20
C LEU A 226 -1.16 5.66 10.22
N CYS A 227 -1.42 5.50 8.93
CA CYS A 227 -0.72 6.19 7.85
C CYS A 227 -1.73 6.89 6.95
N ILE A 228 -1.43 8.13 6.55
CA ILE A 228 -2.14 8.87 5.49
C ILE A 228 -1.11 9.20 4.42
N THR A 229 -1.36 8.77 3.19
CA THR A 229 -0.56 9.09 2.01
C THR A 229 -1.40 9.98 1.09
N MET A 230 -0.91 11.20 0.89
CA MET A 230 -1.44 12.11 -0.12
C MET A 230 -0.54 12.08 -1.33
N SER A 231 -1.11 12.02 -2.53
CA SER A 231 -0.35 12.07 -3.78
C SER A 231 -0.87 13.16 -4.71
N GLU A 232 0.03 13.72 -5.51
CA GLU A 232 -0.27 14.64 -6.59
C GLU A 232 0.51 14.24 -7.84
N SER A 233 -0.21 14.02 -8.94
CA SER A 233 0.37 13.74 -10.24
C SER A 233 -0.39 14.52 -11.31
N GLN A 234 0.30 15.43 -12.00
CA GLN A 234 -0.26 16.25 -13.08
C GLN A 234 -1.55 17.00 -12.67
N GLY A 235 -1.62 17.50 -11.43
CA GLY A 235 -2.78 18.19 -10.88
C GLY A 235 -3.93 17.30 -10.42
N VAL A 236 -3.78 15.97 -10.49
CA VAL A 236 -4.71 15.01 -9.89
C VAL A 236 -4.24 14.70 -8.48
N TYR A 237 -5.13 14.85 -7.51
CA TYR A 237 -4.86 14.60 -6.10
C TYR A 237 -5.58 13.34 -5.64
N ASP A 238 -4.89 12.52 -4.84
CA ASP A 238 -5.49 11.35 -4.20
C ASP A 238 -5.08 11.26 -2.73
N THR A 239 -5.88 10.57 -1.93
CA THR A 239 -5.58 10.29 -0.52
C THR A 239 -5.94 8.86 -0.21
N THR A 240 -4.94 8.12 0.25
CA THR A 240 -5.10 6.76 0.74
C THR A 240 -4.51 6.66 2.14
N GLY A 241 -4.84 5.59 2.84
CA GLY A 241 -4.22 5.32 4.12
C GLY A 241 -4.67 4.00 4.70
N TYR A 242 -4.09 3.68 5.85
CA TYR A 242 -4.46 2.51 6.62
C TYR A 242 -4.37 2.83 8.11
N TYR A 243 -5.13 2.09 8.92
CA TYR A 243 -4.91 1.99 10.35
C TYR A 243 -4.86 0.51 10.78
N ILE A 244 -4.19 0.24 11.89
CA ILE A 244 -4.10 -1.13 12.42
C ILE A 244 -5.49 -1.61 12.81
N ALA A 245 -5.87 -2.79 12.30
CA ALA A 245 -7.14 -3.46 12.56
C ALA A 245 -7.01 -4.52 13.66
N SER A 246 -8.15 -4.93 14.25
CA SER A 246 -8.20 -6.09 15.14
C SER A 246 -8.30 -7.39 14.33
N PRO A 247 -7.65 -8.50 14.74
CA PRO A 247 -7.78 -9.79 14.07
C PRO A 247 -9.24 -10.27 13.92
N GLN A 248 -10.14 -9.84 14.82
CA GLN A 248 -11.56 -10.20 14.77
C GLN A 248 -12.40 -9.38 13.77
N GLN A 249 -11.88 -8.23 13.30
CA GLN A 249 -12.57 -7.34 12.36
C GLN A 249 -12.29 -7.67 10.90
N ILE A 250 -11.27 -8.47 10.60
CA ILE A 250 -11.00 -8.92 9.23
C ILE A 250 -11.90 -10.10 8.91
N ASN A 251 -13.15 -9.81 8.54
CA ASN A 251 -13.75 -10.59 7.47
C ASN A 251 -12.90 -10.26 6.25
N GLU A 252 -12.04 -11.17 5.81
CA GLU A 252 -11.26 -11.01 4.60
C GLU A 252 -12.21 -10.62 3.46
N THR A 253 -12.27 -9.33 3.13
CA THR A 253 -12.83 -8.86 1.86
C THR A 253 -11.79 -9.14 0.78
N THR A 254 -11.38 -10.41 0.66
CA THR A 254 -10.68 -10.85 -0.53
C THR A 254 -11.58 -10.51 -1.70
N ASP A 255 -11.04 -9.75 -2.64
CA ASP A 255 -11.74 -9.32 -3.83
C ASP A 255 -12.37 -10.56 -4.49
N ARG A 256 -13.71 -10.69 -4.41
CA ARG A 256 -14.43 -11.89 -4.86
C ARG A 256 -14.32 -12.08 -6.37
N LEU A 257 -13.94 -11.01 -7.06
CA LEU A 257 -13.53 -10.97 -8.46
C LEU A 257 -12.13 -10.34 -8.56
N ALA A 258 -11.06 -11.13 -8.51
CA ALA A 258 -9.70 -10.59 -8.54
C ALA A 258 -9.30 -10.04 -9.93
N PHE A 259 -9.60 -10.78 -11.01
CA PHE A 259 -9.30 -10.40 -12.39
C PHE A 259 -10.40 -10.86 -13.37
N LEU A 260 -10.46 -10.24 -14.55
CA LEU A 260 -11.34 -10.62 -15.67
C LEU A 260 -10.55 -10.56 -16.98
N ASN A 261 -10.32 -11.73 -17.60
CA ASN A 261 -9.68 -11.87 -18.90
C ASN A 261 -10.62 -12.52 -19.91
N ILE A 262 -10.55 -12.10 -21.17
CA ILE A 262 -11.25 -12.74 -22.28
C ILE A 262 -10.27 -13.11 -23.39
N TYR A 263 -10.36 -14.33 -23.89
CA TYR A 263 -9.51 -14.83 -24.97
C TYR A 263 -10.25 -15.81 -25.90
N PRO A 264 -10.06 -15.76 -27.23
CA PRO A 264 -9.30 -14.75 -27.96
C PRO A 264 -10.03 -13.41 -28.02
N ASN A 265 -9.30 -12.32 -28.18
CA ASN A 265 -9.86 -11.00 -28.45
C ASN A 265 -8.88 -10.20 -29.35
N PRO A 266 -9.21 -9.87 -30.62
CA PRO A 266 -10.51 -10.05 -31.27
C PRO A 266 -10.93 -11.51 -31.48
N ALA A 267 -12.22 -11.78 -31.38
CA ALA A 267 -12.83 -13.11 -31.47
C ALA A 267 -13.64 -13.28 -32.76
N ARG A 268 -13.88 -14.54 -33.15
CA ARG A 268 -14.78 -14.90 -34.27
C ARG A 268 -15.95 -15.75 -33.77
N ASP A 269 -15.66 -16.98 -33.35
CA ASP A 269 -16.70 -17.98 -33.05
C ASP A 269 -17.00 -18.13 -31.56
N HIS A 270 -16.00 -17.99 -30.70
CA HIS A 270 -16.11 -18.18 -29.25
C HIS A 270 -15.06 -17.37 -28.49
N ILE A 271 -15.31 -17.17 -27.20
CA ILE A 271 -14.35 -16.66 -26.22
C ILE A 271 -14.36 -17.52 -24.96
N SER A 272 -13.27 -17.44 -24.21
CA SER A 272 -13.10 -17.98 -22.88
C SER A 272 -13.02 -16.81 -21.91
N ILE A 273 -13.93 -16.76 -20.95
CA ILE A 273 -13.99 -15.75 -19.90
C ILE A 273 -13.32 -16.34 -18.66
N THR A 274 -12.16 -15.81 -18.29
CA THR A 274 -11.37 -16.29 -17.17
C THR A 274 -11.38 -15.27 -16.03
N PHE A 275 -11.71 -15.73 -14.83
CA PHE A 275 -11.74 -14.93 -13.61
C PHE A 275 -11.49 -15.82 -12.39
N LYS A 276 -11.02 -15.25 -11.28
CA LYS A 276 -10.91 -15.97 -10.00
C LYS A 276 -12.21 -15.78 -9.23
N ALA A 277 -12.87 -16.88 -8.87
CA ALA A 277 -14.07 -16.91 -8.03
C ALA A 277 -13.76 -17.56 -6.68
N LYS A 278 -14.52 -17.25 -5.63
CA LYS A 278 -14.55 -18.01 -4.38
C LYS A 278 -15.76 -18.94 -4.33
N TYR A 279 -15.65 -19.99 -3.51
CA TYR A 279 -16.73 -20.94 -3.27
C TYR A 279 -17.95 -20.23 -2.69
N GLY A 280 -19.10 -20.36 -3.34
CA GLY A 280 -20.34 -19.69 -2.92
C GLY A 280 -20.61 -18.37 -3.61
N ASP A 281 -19.75 -17.90 -4.52
CA ASP A 281 -20.00 -16.68 -5.27
C ASP A 281 -21.11 -16.89 -6.31
N GLN A 282 -22.12 -16.02 -6.28
CA GLN A 282 -23.06 -15.83 -7.38
C GLN A 282 -22.48 -14.79 -8.31
N VAL A 283 -22.16 -15.20 -9.53
CA VAL A 283 -21.56 -14.33 -10.52
C VAL A 283 -22.48 -14.22 -11.72
N SER A 284 -22.77 -12.98 -12.10
CA SER A 284 -23.49 -12.64 -13.32
C SER A 284 -22.49 -12.16 -14.38
N ILE A 285 -22.58 -12.76 -15.56
CA ILE A 285 -21.81 -12.36 -16.74
C ILE A 285 -22.80 -11.76 -17.72
N SER A 286 -22.52 -10.56 -18.21
CA SER A 286 -23.33 -9.93 -19.26
C SER A 286 -22.48 -9.37 -20.39
N ILE A 287 -23.07 -9.33 -21.59
CA ILE A 287 -22.50 -8.66 -22.76
C ILE A 287 -23.45 -7.55 -23.16
N ILE A 288 -22.91 -6.34 -23.26
CA ILE A 288 -23.65 -5.15 -23.68
C ILE A 288 -23.04 -4.58 -24.95
N ASP A 289 -23.88 -4.02 -25.82
CA ASP A 289 -23.41 -3.25 -26.97
C ASP A 289 -23.05 -1.80 -26.61
N MET A 290 -22.54 -1.05 -27.58
CA MET A 290 -22.14 0.35 -27.41
C MET A 290 -23.32 1.31 -27.17
N SER A 291 -24.56 0.89 -27.39
CA SER A 291 -25.76 1.65 -27.01
C SER A 291 -26.18 1.39 -25.55
N GLY A 292 -25.48 0.49 -24.85
CA GLY A 292 -25.79 0.07 -23.49
C GLY A 292 -26.87 -1.02 -23.42
N LYS A 293 -27.30 -1.57 -24.55
CA LYS A 293 -28.27 -2.66 -24.58
C LYS A 293 -27.60 -3.97 -24.20
N GLU A 294 -28.16 -4.65 -23.20
CA GLU A 294 -27.76 -6.01 -22.82
C GLU A 294 -28.23 -7.01 -23.88
N LEU A 295 -27.26 -7.73 -24.45
CA LEU A 295 -27.49 -8.73 -25.50
C LEU A 295 -27.40 -10.15 -24.95
N PHE A 296 -26.67 -10.34 -23.86
CA PHE A 296 -26.53 -11.62 -23.20
C PHE A 296 -26.37 -11.43 -21.71
N ARG A 297 -26.97 -12.35 -20.96
CA ARG A 297 -26.77 -12.46 -19.52
C ARG A 297 -26.82 -13.94 -19.12
N GLN A 298 -25.85 -14.32 -18.31
CA GLN A 298 -25.80 -15.62 -17.65
C GLN A 298 -25.54 -15.39 -16.17
N ASP A 299 -26.51 -15.77 -15.35
CA ASP A 299 -26.36 -15.83 -13.91
C ASP A 299 -25.91 -17.25 -13.55
N ASN A 300 -24.70 -17.39 -13.02
CA ASN A 300 -24.19 -18.69 -12.58
C ASN A 300 -24.55 -18.93 -11.11
N ASN A 301 -25.05 -20.14 -10.83
CA ASN A 301 -25.25 -20.58 -9.46
C ASN A 301 -23.94 -21.16 -8.92
N ILE A 302 -23.49 -20.62 -7.78
CA ILE A 302 -22.43 -21.09 -6.88
C ILE A 302 -21.25 -21.70 -7.62
N LEU A 303 -20.25 -20.87 -7.93
CA LEU A 303 -19.00 -21.32 -8.51
C LEU A 303 -18.10 -21.95 -7.43
N SER A 304 -17.25 -22.90 -7.84
CA SER A 304 -16.17 -23.43 -7.01
C SER A 304 -15.08 -22.37 -6.77
N THR A 305 -14.37 -22.42 -5.65
CA THR A 305 -13.17 -21.57 -5.44
C THR A 305 -12.13 -21.85 -6.52
N GLY A 306 -11.45 -20.79 -6.98
CA GLY A 306 -10.30 -20.86 -7.87
C GLY A 306 -10.56 -20.18 -9.21
N ILE A 307 -9.66 -20.42 -10.16
CA ILE A 307 -9.78 -19.88 -11.51
C ILE A 307 -10.94 -20.57 -12.22
N GLN A 308 -11.92 -19.76 -12.61
CA GLN A 308 -13.04 -20.15 -13.45
C GLN A 308 -12.72 -19.80 -14.90
N ASN A 309 -13.06 -20.73 -15.80
CA ASN A 309 -12.96 -20.52 -17.24
C ASN A 309 -14.29 -20.89 -17.88
N ILE A 310 -15.00 -19.89 -18.39
CA ILE A 310 -16.33 -20.04 -18.95
C ILE A 310 -16.27 -19.83 -20.47
N PRO A 311 -16.50 -20.89 -21.28
CA PRO A 311 -16.58 -20.73 -22.72
C PRO A 311 -17.93 -20.11 -23.11
N LEU A 312 -17.88 -19.15 -24.03
CA LEU A 312 -19.06 -18.46 -24.57
C LEU A 312 -19.03 -18.49 -26.10
N SER A 313 -20.14 -18.93 -26.70
CA SER A 313 -20.35 -18.91 -28.15
C SER A 313 -20.77 -17.51 -28.61
N LEU A 314 -20.15 -17.02 -29.69
CA LEU A 314 -20.45 -15.70 -30.27
C LEU A 314 -21.35 -15.75 -31.51
N LYS A 315 -21.88 -16.93 -31.87
CA LYS A 315 -22.67 -17.13 -33.10
C LYS A 315 -23.89 -16.22 -33.27
N GLU A 316 -24.43 -15.71 -32.16
CA GLU A 316 -25.62 -14.83 -32.16
C GLU A 316 -25.26 -13.33 -32.15
N PHE A 317 -23.97 -13.00 -32.08
CA PHE A 317 -23.48 -11.63 -32.07
C PHE A 317 -23.02 -11.21 -33.46
N HIS A 318 -23.25 -9.94 -33.80
CA HIS A 318 -22.75 -9.36 -35.03
C HIS A 318 -21.31 -8.89 -34.86
N ASN A 319 -20.62 -8.64 -35.97
CA ASN A 319 -19.30 -8.03 -35.94
C ASN A 319 -19.40 -6.62 -35.34
N GLY A 320 -18.54 -6.32 -34.36
CA GLY A 320 -18.64 -5.08 -33.62
C GLY A 320 -17.83 -5.06 -32.33
N LEU A 321 -17.96 -3.93 -31.61
CA LEU A 321 -17.37 -3.71 -30.31
C LEU A 321 -18.44 -3.90 -29.23
N TYR A 322 -18.08 -4.63 -28.18
CA TYR A 322 -18.94 -4.97 -27.06
C TYR A 322 -18.19 -4.77 -25.73
N LEU A 323 -18.93 -4.69 -24.63
CA LEU A 323 -18.38 -4.77 -23.28
C LEU A 323 -18.86 -6.05 -22.60
N VAL A 324 -17.91 -6.83 -22.12
CA VAL A 324 -18.18 -7.99 -21.25
C VAL A 324 -18.08 -7.50 -19.81
N LYS A 325 -19.12 -7.75 -19.02
CA LYS A 325 -19.19 -7.40 -17.61
C LYS A 325 -19.31 -8.67 -16.77
N ILE A 326 -18.65 -8.65 -15.63
CA ILE A 326 -18.79 -9.66 -14.58
C ILE A 326 -19.13 -8.95 -13.28
N SER A 327 -20.11 -9.46 -12.55
CA SER A 327 -20.57 -8.89 -11.29
C SER A 327 -20.87 -9.97 -10.27
N ASP A 328 -20.37 -9.80 -9.05
CA ASP A 328 -20.64 -10.65 -7.89
C ASP A 328 -21.81 -10.14 -7.02
N GLY A 329 -22.54 -9.12 -7.53
CA GLY A 329 -23.61 -8.43 -6.81
C GLY A 329 -23.16 -7.21 -6.01
N THR A 330 -21.85 -7.06 -5.75
CA THR A 330 -21.26 -5.93 -5.00
C THR A 330 -20.24 -5.15 -5.83
N LYS A 331 -19.42 -5.85 -6.63
CA LYS A 331 -18.41 -5.28 -7.52
C LYS A 331 -18.68 -5.68 -8.96
N VAL A 332 -18.29 -4.80 -9.88
CA VAL A 332 -18.40 -5.02 -11.32
C VAL A 332 -17.03 -4.81 -11.96
N LYS A 333 -16.53 -5.81 -12.69
CA LYS A 333 -15.39 -5.64 -13.61
C LYS A 333 -15.89 -5.71 -15.05
N SER A 334 -15.20 -5.02 -15.96
CA SER A 334 -15.58 -5.00 -17.37
C SER A 334 -14.37 -4.97 -18.29
N THR A 335 -14.48 -5.59 -19.45
CA THR A 335 -13.45 -5.58 -20.49
C THR A 335 -14.07 -5.48 -21.89
N LYS A 336 -13.31 -4.98 -22.86
CA LYS A 336 -13.76 -4.75 -24.24
C LYS A 336 -13.63 -6.02 -25.07
N LEU A 337 -14.69 -6.43 -25.75
CA LEU A 337 -14.70 -7.55 -26.70
C LEU A 337 -14.86 -7.02 -28.13
N VAL A 338 -14.00 -7.46 -29.04
CA VAL A 338 -14.08 -7.16 -30.48
C VAL A 338 -14.45 -8.44 -31.23
N ILE A 339 -15.57 -8.45 -31.96
CA ILE A 339 -16.03 -9.58 -32.78
C ILE A 339 -15.81 -9.25 -34.25
N ARG A 340 -15.21 -10.18 -35.00
CA ARG A 340 -14.81 -10.01 -36.42
C ARG A 340 -15.36 -11.04 -37.37
#